data_AF-A0A494XGZ9-F1
#
_entry.id   AF-A0A494XGZ9-F1
#
_cell.length_a   1.000
_cell.length_b   1.000
_cell.length_c   1.000
_cell.angle_alpha   90.00
_cell.angle_beta   90.00
_cell.angle_gamma   90.00
#
_symmetry.space_group_name_H-M   'P 1'
#
loop_
_entity.id
_entity.type
_entity.pdbx_description
1 polymer ?
#
loop_
_entity_poly.entity_id
_entity_poly.type
_entity_poly.pdbx_seq_one_letter_code
_entity_poly.pdbx_strand_id
1 'polypeptide(L)'
;MSPPPSSDEKPESVMISHYITGTTKTQPELGSYLTEKSEFERLEKWIQGAGTPEDFPSSKKINIIRVLAFSYETAGQITRKDTYMVATFEDGDIYSKLVNPPDSSIRDFYPYDESMSKFVIMAMGTDNWRKMVKTKIL
;
A
#
# COMPACT_ATOMS: atom_id res chain seq x y z
N MET A 1 -25.46 2.52 -5.99
CA MET A 1 -24.56 1.46 -6.50
C MET A 1 -23.68 2.11 -7.55
N SER A 2 -22.38 2.18 -7.33
CA SER A 2 -21.43 2.68 -8.34
C SER A 2 -21.22 1.60 -9.40
N PRO A 3 -21.12 1.94 -10.68
CA PRO A 3 -20.86 0.96 -11.73
C PRO A 3 -19.49 0.29 -11.50
N PRO A 4 -19.30 -0.97 -11.94
CA PRO A 4 -17.98 -1.58 -11.95
C PRO A 4 -17.05 -0.76 -12.87
N PRO A 5 -15.74 -0.68 -12.57
CA PRO A 5 -14.81 0.08 -13.40
C PRO A 5 -14.80 -0.48 -14.83
N SER A 6 -14.87 0.41 -15.82
CA SER A 6 -14.61 0.09 -17.22
C SER A 6 -13.19 -0.45 -17.35
N SER A 7 -13.01 -1.60 -18.00
CA SER A 7 -11.77 -2.39 -17.99
C SER A 7 -10.56 -1.79 -18.73
N ASP A 8 -10.61 -0.51 -19.10
CA ASP A 8 -9.59 0.17 -19.93
C ASP A 8 -8.83 1.30 -19.21
N GLU A 9 -9.21 1.69 -17.99
CA GLU A 9 -8.43 2.66 -17.20
C GLU A 9 -7.17 2.00 -16.64
N LYS A 10 -6.00 2.45 -17.12
CA LYS A 10 -4.69 2.07 -16.59
C LYS A 10 -4.15 3.14 -15.65
N PRO A 11 -3.37 2.78 -14.63
CA PRO A 11 -2.72 3.78 -13.80
C PRO A 11 -1.69 4.53 -14.65
N GLU A 12 -1.48 5.81 -14.38
CA GLU A 12 -0.46 6.66 -15.04
C GLU A 12 0.72 6.95 -14.11
N SER A 13 0.51 6.82 -12.79
CA SER A 13 1.57 6.95 -11.81
C SER A 13 1.30 6.16 -10.53
N VAL A 14 2.37 5.90 -9.77
CA VAL A 14 2.29 5.35 -8.41
C VAL A 14 3.16 6.15 -7.48
N MET A 15 2.56 6.67 -6.41
CA MET A 15 3.30 7.20 -5.27
C MET A 15 3.50 6.11 -4.23
N ILE A 16 4.73 5.94 -3.78
CA ILE A 16 5.14 4.95 -2.79
C ILE A 16 5.68 5.67 -1.56
N SER A 17 5.05 5.45 -0.41
CA SER A 17 5.49 5.98 0.89
C SER A 17 5.66 4.86 1.90
N HIS A 18 6.57 5.02 2.86
CA HIS A 18 6.99 3.96 3.78
C HIS A 18 6.89 4.39 5.24
N TYR A 19 6.42 3.48 6.10
CA TYR A 19 6.67 3.49 7.54
C TYR A 19 7.69 2.40 7.86
N ILE A 20 8.90 2.79 8.26
CA ILE A 20 10.04 1.91 8.47
C ILE A 20 10.34 1.80 9.96
N THR A 21 10.45 0.58 10.51
CA THR A 21 10.83 0.39 11.91
C THR A 21 12.29 0.78 12.16
N GLY A 22 12.58 1.38 13.31
CA GLY A 22 13.95 1.72 13.73
C GLY A 22 14.56 2.98 13.09
N THR A 23 13.76 3.80 12.40
CA THR A 23 14.20 5.09 11.83
C THR A 23 13.87 6.27 12.74
N THR A 24 14.70 7.31 12.70
CA THR A 24 14.45 8.61 13.38
C THR A 24 13.88 9.67 12.44
N LYS A 25 13.68 9.34 11.16
CA LYS A 25 13.10 10.25 10.16
C LYS A 25 11.60 10.44 10.38
N THR A 26 11.05 11.55 9.88
CA THR A 26 9.59 11.73 9.73
C THR A 26 9.02 10.61 8.87
N GLN A 27 7.87 10.06 9.28
CA GLN A 27 7.19 8.99 8.55
C GLN A 27 5.73 9.40 8.26
N PRO A 28 5.13 9.01 7.13
CA PRO A 28 5.73 8.14 6.13
C PRO A 28 6.79 8.88 5.31
N GLU A 29 7.93 8.21 5.09
CA GLU A 29 8.95 8.71 4.17
C GLU A 29 8.45 8.50 2.74
N LEU A 30 8.50 9.54 1.90
CA LEU A 30 8.29 9.38 0.47
C LEU A 30 9.45 8.54 -0.08
N GLY A 31 9.13 7.32 -0.53
CA GLY A 31 10.11 6.37 -1.06
C GLY A 31 10.36 6.59 -2.54
N SER A 32 9.31 6.48 -3.36
CA SER A 32 9.41 6.57 -4.81
C SER A 32 8.16 7.19 -5.43
N TYR A 33 8.33 7.79 -6.60
CA TYR A 33 7.24 8.18 -7.48
C TYR A 33 7.50 7.57 -8.85
N LEU A 34 6.67 6.61 -9.25
CA LEU A 34 6.84 5.85 -10.48
C LEU A 34 5.93 6.42 -11.56
N THR A 35 6.51 6.85 -12.67
CA THR A 35 5.81 7.29 -13.89
C THR A 35 6.13 6.41 -15.09
N GLU A 36 7.12 5.52 -14.96
CA GLU A 36 7.50 4.59 -16.02
C GLU A 36 6.46 3.46 -16.09
N LYS A 37 5.81 3.35 -17.25
CA LYS A 37 4.70 2.41 -17.46
C LYS A 37 5.00 0.97 -17.08
N SER A 38 6.18 0.50 -17.46
CA SER A 38 6.60 -0.87 -17.15
C SER A 38 6.71 -1.14 -15.64
N GLU A 39 7.02 -0.12 -14.84
CA GLU A 39 7.23 -0.26 -13.40
C GLU A 39 5.89 -0.30 -12.65
N PHE A 40 4.99 0.64 -12.94
CA PHE A 40 3.68 0.63 -12.30
C PHE A 40 2.78 -0.53 -12.78
N GLU A 41 2.87 -0.96 -14.04
CA GLU A 41 2.12 -2.14 -14.53
C GLU A 41 2.64 -3.43 -13.86
N ARG A 42 3.95 -3.54 -13.59
CA ARG A 42 4.53 -4.66 -12.84
C ARG A 42 4.00 -4.69 -11.41
N LEU A 43 3.93 -3.53 -10.77
CA LEU A 43 3.46 -3.39 -9.40
C LEU A 43 1.95 -3.68 -9.28
N GLU A 44 1.15 -3.16 -10.21
CA GLU A 44 -0.29 -3.42 -10.29
C GLU A 44 -0.57 -4.92 -10.45
N LYS A 45 0.11 -5.58 -11.40
CA LYS A 45 -0.02 -7.04 -11.61
C LYS A 45 0.36 -7.84 -10.36
N TRP A 46 1.40 -7.41 -9.65
CA TRP A 46 1.80 -8.09 -8.42
C TRP A 46 0.71 -7.99 -7.34
N ILE A 47 0.14 -6.80 -7.14
CA ILE A 47 -0.95 -6.57 -6.19
C ILE A 47 -2.21 -7.35 -6.59
N GLN A 48 -2.57 -7.35 -7.87
CA GLN A 48 -3.71 -8.10 -8.39
C GLN A 48 -3.52 -9.63 -8.29
N GLY A 49 -2.25 -10.09 -8.28
CA GLY A 49 -1.90 -11.49 -8.04
C GLY A 49 -1.97 -11.94 -6.58
N ALA A 50 -2.48 -11.09 -5.67
CA ALA A 50 -2.70 -11.47 -4.28
C ALA A 50 -3.68 -12.63 -4.14
N GLY A 51 -3.51 -13.43 -3.08
CA GLY A 51 -4.41 -14.54 -2.76
C GLY A 51 -5.82 -14.11 -2.38
N THR A 52 -6.61 -15.09 -1.93
CA THR A 52 -7.91 -14.82 -1.29
C THR A 52 -7.72 -14.04 0.01
N PRO A 53 -8.74 -13.25 0.44
CA PRO A 53 -8.70 -12.61 1.74
C PRO A 53 -8.46 -13.62 2.87
N GLU A 54 -7.59 -13.26 3.81
CA GLU A 54 -7.30 -13.98 5.05
C GLU A 54 -7.14 -13.00 6.22
N ASP A 55 -7.16 -13.53 7.43
CA ASP A 55 -6.98 -12.72 8.64
C ASP A 55 -5.57 -12.12 8.68
N PHE A 56 -5.48 -10.87 9.13
CA PHE A 56 -4.19 -10.22 9.32
C PHE A 56 -3.35 -10.97 10.37
N PRO A 57 -2.09 -11.34 10.09
CA PRO A 57 -1.27 -12.13 11.00
C PRO A 57 -0.70 -11.27 12.14
N SER A 58 -1.57 -10.88 13.08
CA SER A 58 -1.28 -9.96 14.19
C SER A 58 -0.20 -10.45 15.17
N SER A 59 0.09 -11.75 15.18
CA SER A 59 1.16 -12.36 15.96
C SER A 59 2.57 -12.11 15.40
N LYS A 60 2.67 -11.69 14.13
CA LYS A 60 3.96 -11.45 13.46
C LYS A 60 4.43 -10.01 13.66
N LYS A 61 5.75 -9.83 13.69
CA LYS A 61 6.38 -8.51 13.74
C LYS A 61 6.49 -7.91 12.35
N ILE A 62 6.00 -6.68 12.23
CA ILE A 62 6.06 -5.90 10.99
C ILE A 62 7.43 -5.22 10.92
N ASN A 63 8.08 -5.31 9.77
CA ASN A 63 9.34 -4.62 9.47
C ASN A 63 9.09 -3.31 8.71
N ILE A 64 8.22 -3.34 7.71
CA ILE A 64 7.90 -2.16 6.90
C ILE A 64 6.44 -2.18 6.46
N ILE A 65 5.80 -1.02 6.50
CA ILE A 65 4.50 -0.79 5.87
C ILE A 65 4.72 0.16 4.70
N ARG A 66 4.33 -0.25 3.50
CA ARG A 66 4.32 0.61 2.32
C ARG A 66 2.90 1.01 1.97
N VAL A 67 2.72 2.24 1.54
CA VAL A 67 1.48 2.76 0.97
C VAL A 67 1.73 3.01 -0.51
N LEU A 68 0.94 2.35 -1.36
CA LEU A 68 1.03 2.43 -2.82
C LEU A 68 -0.24 3.12 -3.32
N ALA A 69 -0.11 4.36 -3.76
CA ALA A 69 -1.22 5.15 -4.29
C ALA A 69 -1.13 5.20 -5.82
N PHE A 70 -1.96 4.42 -6.49
CA PHE A 70 -2.12 4.40 -7.94
C PHE A 70 -3.05 5.54 -8.35
N SER A 71 -2.59 6.40 -9.27
CA SER A 71 -3.41 7.46 -9.86
C SER A 71 -3.75 7.08 -11.29
N TYR A 72 -5.04 7.10 -11.60
CA TYR A 72 -5.58 6.85 -12.93
C TYR A 72 -5.99 8.19 -13.52
N GLU A 73 -5.51 8.50 -14.72
CA GLU A 73 -5.83 9.78 -15.38
C GLU A 73 -6.57 9.57 -16.69
N THR A 74 -7.55 10.42 -16.95
CA THR A 74 -8.20 10.54 -18.26
C THR A 74 -8.13 11.99 -18.68
N ALA A 75 -7.62 12.25 -19.89
CA ALA A 75 -7.46 13.60 -20.44
C ALA A 75 -6.70 14.58 -19.50
N GLY A 76 -5.68 14.07 -18.78
CA GLY A 76 -4.85 14.86 -17.85
C GLY A 76 -5.52 15.20 -16.51
N GLN A 77 -6.64 14.56 -16.18
CA GLN A 77 -7.28 14.67 -14.87
C GLN A 77 -7.29 13.33 -14.16
N ILE A 78 -6.95 13.31 -12.87
CA ILE A 78 -7.07 12.12 -12.03
C ILE A 78 -8.55 11.77 -11.87
N THR A 79 -8.96 10.61 -12.39
CA THR A 79 -10.34 10.10 -12.34
C THR A 79 -10.54 9.10 -11.20
N ARG A 80 -9.48 8.37 -10.83
CA ARG A 80 -9.51 7.36 -9.76
C ARG A 80 -8.18 7.34 -9.03
N LYS A 81 -8.24 7.03 -7.73
CA LYS A 81 -7.07 6.75 -6.91
C LYS A 81 -7.30 5.47 -6.12
N ASP A 82 -6.49 4.45 -6.40
CA ASP A 82 -6.52 3.19 -5.64
C ASP A 82 -5.32 3.19 -4.70
N THR A 83 -5.58 3.04 -3.40
CA THR A 83 -4.51 3.03 -2.39
C THR A 83 -4.40 1.64 -1.78
N TYR A 84 -3.21 1.05 -1.86
CA TYR A 84 -2.93 -0.23 -1.24
C TYR A 84 -1.97 -0.05 -0.07
N MET A 85 -2.25 -0.73 1.02
CA MET A 85 -1.29 -0.89 2.11
C MET A 85 -0.63 -2.26 1.98
N VAL A 86 0.70 -2.29 2.07
CA VAL A 86 1.51 -3.49 1.94
C VAL A 86 2.38 -3.63 3.19
N ALA A 87 2.10 -4.64 4.00
CA ALA A 87 2.89 -4.98 5.18
C ALA A 87 3.90 -6.07 4.82
N THR A 88 5.18 -5.81 5.10
CA THR A 88 6.24 -6.82 5.07
C THR A 88 6.65 -7.14 6.49
N PHE A 89 6.62 -8.41 6.83
CA PHE A 89 6.96 -8.93 8.16
C PHE A 89 8.45 -9.30 8.23
N GLU A 90 9.01 -9.41 9.43
CA GLU A 90 10.42 -9.77 9.65
C GLU A 90 10.80 -11.14 9.06
N ASP A 91 9.83 -12.07 8.99
CA ASP A 91 9.99 -13.40 8.34
C ASP A 91 9.87 -13.35 6.80
N GLY A 92 9.73 -12.15 6.24
CA GLY A 92 9.61 -11.89 4.81
C GLY A 92 8.24 -12.23 4.23
N ASP A 93 7.24 -12.59 5.03
CA ASP A 93 5.86 -12.64 4.55
C ASP A 93 5.38 -11.24 4.17
N ILE A 94 4.54 -11.18 3.12
CA ILE A 94 4.02 -9.93 2.58
C ILE A 94 2.52 -10.05 2.47
N TYR A 95 1.82 -9.02 2.92
CA TYR A 95 0.38 -8.92 2.90
C TYR A 95 -0.03 -7.59 2.29
N SER A 96 -1.10 -7.57 1.49
CA SER A 96 -1.67 -6.33 0.96
C SER A 96 -3.15 -6.19 1.28
N LYS A 97 -3.63 -4.95 1.33
CA LYS A 97 -5.05 -4.60 1.43
C LYS A 97 -5.32 -3.36 0.59
N LEU A 98 -6.38 -3.40 -0.20
CA LEU A 98 -6.94 -2.18 -0.80
C LEU A 98 -7.59 -1.37 0.34
N VAL A 99 -7.11 -0.15 0.53
CA VAL A 99 -7.61 0.77 1.54
C VAL A 99 -8.26 1.94 0.85
N ASN A 100 -9.41 2.36 1.39
CA ASN A 100 -9.98 3.67 1.10
C ASN A 100 -9.57 4.55 2.29
N PRO A 101 -8.36 5.14 2.27
CA PRO A 101 -7.95 5.97 3.38
C PRO A 101 -8.97 7.12 3.47
N PRO A 102 -9.61 7.37 4.63
CA PRO A 102 -10.11 8.72 4.85
C PRO A 102 -8.92 9.66 4.70
N ASP A 103 -9.09 10.83 4.08
CA ASP A 103 -8.02 11.78 3.69
C ASP A 103 -6.98 12.10 4.80
N SER A 104 -7.23 11.71 6.06
CA SER A 104 -6.40 11.95 7.25
C SER A 104 -5.72 10.71 7.89
N SER A 105 -5.81 9.50 7.32
CA SER A 105 -5.28 8.28 8.00
C SER A 105 -3.81 7.97 7.72
N ILE A 106 -3.25 8.53 6.65
CA ILE A 106 -1.81 8.52 6.41
C ILE A 106 -1.27 9.76 7.13
N ARG A 107 -0.77 9.57 8.36
CA ARG A 107 -0.36 10.67 9.23
C ARG A 107 1.15 10.80 9.25
N ASP A 108 1.60 12.04 9.25
CA ASP A 108 2.99 12.35 9.55
C ASP A 108 3.24 12.13 11.05
N PHE A 109 4.04 11.13 11.38
CA PHE A 109 4.54 10.85 12.72
C PHE A 109 6.00 11.31 12.83
N TYR A 110 6.27 12.16 13.82
CA TYR A 110 7.62 12.55 14.19
C TYR A 110 7.76 12.77 15.71
N PRO A 111 8.75 12.13 16.37
CA PRO A 111 9.54 11.01 15.87
C PRO A 111 8.64 9.78 15.64
N TYR A 112 8.93 8.99 14.61
CA TYR A 112 8.22 7.73 14.41
C TYR A 112 8.61 6.72 15.50
N ASP A 113 7.62 6.17 16.17
CA ASP A 113 7.76 5.05 17.10
C ASP A 113 7.24 3.78 16.41
N GLU A 114 7.99 2.68 16.45
CA GLU A 114 7.58 1.40 15.89
C GLU A 114 6.24 0.88 16.45
N SER A 115 5.88 1.28 17.68
CA SER A 115 4.57 1.00 18.27
C SER A 115 3.42 1.60 17.45
N MET A 116 3.70 2.66 16.67
CA MET A 116 2.76 3.30 15.73
C MET A 116 2.39 2.42 14.55
N SER A 117 3.22 1.43 14.18
CA SER A 117 2.86 0.46 13.13
C SER A 117 1.53 -0.23 13.45
N LYS A 118 1.29 -0.56 14.73
CA LYS A 118 0.02 -1.16 15.16
C LYS A 118 -1.15 -0.19 14.98
N PHE A 119 -0.95 1.10 15.25
CA PHE A 119 -1.98 2.12 15.04
C PHE A 119 -2.31 2.31 13.55
N VAL A 120 -1.31 2.30 12.68
CA VAL A 120 -1.50 2.35 11.22
C VAL A 120 -2.33 1.15 10.75
N ILE A 121 -2.01 -0.07 11.21
CA ILE A 121 -2.77 -1.27 10.88
C ILE A 121 -4.19 -1.23 11.48
N MET A 122 -4.34 -0.86 12.75
CA MET A 122 -5.64 -0.77 13.41
C MET A 122 -6.57 0.24 12.71
N ALA A 123 -6.04 1.39 12.30
CA ALA A 123 -6.82 2.40 11.57
C ALA A 123 -7.38 1.86 10.25
N MET A 124 -6.67 0.94 9.60
CA MET A 124 -7.08 0.34 8.33
C MET A 124 -7.90 -0.95 8.49
N GLY A 125 -8.01 -1.49 9.71
CA GLY A 125 -8.69 -2.75 10.00
C GLY A 125 -7.87 -3.99 9.64
N THR A 126 -8.12 -5.08 10.37
CA THR A 126 -7.42 -6.38 10.24
C THR A 126 -8.11 -7.37 9.32
N ASP A 127 -9.22 -6.97 8.71
CA ASP A 127 -10.00 -7.72 7.72
C ASP A 127 -9.47 -7.52 6.29
N ASN A 128 -9.84 -8.41 5.36
CA ASN A 128 -9.61 -8.25 3.92
C ASN A 128 -8.14 -8.11 3.48
N TRP A 129 -7.21 -8.53 4.32
CA TRP A 129 -5.80 -8.64 3.95
C TRP A 129 -5.59 -9.87 3.08
N ARG A 130 -4.65 -9.79 2.14
CA ARG A 130 -4.36 -10.86 1.20
C ARG A 130 -2.88 -11.15 1.23
N LYS A 131 -2.53 -12.43 1.38
CA LYS A 131 -1.15 -12.87 1.30
C LYS A 131 -0.62 -12.70 -0.13
N MET A 132 0.57 -12.12 -0.24
CA MET A 132 1.25 -11.88 -1.50
C MET A 132 2.23 -13.00 -1.80
N VAL A 133 2.46 -13.26 -3.09
CA VAL A 133 3.58 -14.11 -3.52
C VAL A 133 4.89 -13.38 -3.22
N LYS A 134 5.81 -14.07 -2.53
CA LYS A 134 7.16 -13.55 -2.24
C LYS A 134 7.92 -13.38 -3.55
N THR A 135 8.07 -12.14 -4.02
CA THR A 135 8.88 -11.80 -5.19
C THR A 135 9.56 -10.46 -4.92
N LYS A 136 10.80 -10.29 -5.41
CA LYS A 136 11.50 -9.01 -5.34
C LYS A 136 10.87 -8.02 -6.33
N ILE A 137 9.82 -7.34 -5.91
CA ILE A 137 9.14 -6.30 -6.70
C ILE A 137 9.37 -4.91 -6.10
N LEU A 138 9.70 -4.84 -4.81
CA LEU A 138 9.95 -3.64 -4.00
C LEU A 138 11.10 -3.85 -2.99
#